data_AF-A0A7W8YJX4-F1
#
_entry.id   AF-A0A7W8YJX4-F1
#
_cell.length_a   1.000
_cell.length_b   1.000
_cell.length_c   1.000
_cell.angle_alpha   90.00
_cell.angle_beta   90.00
_cell.angle_gamma   90.00
#
_symmetry.space_group_name_H-M   'P 1'
#
loop_
_entity.id
_entity.type
_entity.pdbx_description
1 polymer ?
#
loop_
_entity_poly.entity_id
_entity_poly.type
_entity_poly.pdbx_seq_one_letter_code
_entity_poly.pdbx_strand_id
1 'polypeptide(L)'
;MTTAIRLPRLPLIGKSGLSWPGLSKRPSSIALLAALLGLLSLQWSFVVLRQNRVMPLGDDYSLLALNATLGGVVAGGWLLFALSALLVPGKLRKAALAFSLSLAAGASLAALTWGAQHLTLDNEFARVSIAAGAWSSLAAIYIALFALQSESPWWLAAPLLVLAALAVTAPYQHLGIVLEYQAVSDVFQQEFIRHLLLVAATLPLAILAGAAIGLLAVRKPAAEGVLLSVTSFLQTVPSIALFGLMLPLLSAYGRHVTLAGALLFALALLVFAGAGWLLLKRWNHPLLLTVYGLTIALGLLILLPVFAISVYQLLANGGEFIASLHLSATLADLGLRGLGAAPAIVALVLYGIWPIVIQTHTGLTSVPAAILEAARGMGMSARQIFWRVELPLAAPFLVQGLRGALLMLIGLSTVAVLVNAGGLGFFLLRGTEQSVSDLVLLGSLPVVTLAFAADAITRSLAWALTPRGGRA
;
A
#
# COMPACT_ATOMS: atom_id res chain seq x y z
N MET A 1 -25.85 23.27 -52.65
CA MET A 1 -24.87 22.17 -52.64
C MET A 1 -23.87 22.45 -51.53
N THR A 2 -24.05 21.81 -50.37
CA THR A 2 -23.08 21.83 -49.26
C THR A 2 -23.10 20.43 -48.65
N THR A 3 -22.12 19.64 -49.06
CA THR A 3 -21.98 18.21 -48.76
C THR A 3 -21.46 18.04 -47.34
N ALA A 4 -22.26 17.38 -46.49
CA ALA A 4 -21.90 17.05 -45.12
C ALA A 4 -20.80 15.96 -45.11
N ILE A 5 -19.64 16.28 -44.55
CA ILE A 5 -18.56 15.32 -44.29
C ILE A 5 -18.97 14.43 -43.11
N ARG A 6 -19.32 13.17 -43.39
CA ARG A 6 -19.50 12.14 -42.35
C ARG A 6 -18.12 11.70 -41.85
N LEU A 7 -17.77 12.07 -40.63
CA LEU A 7 -16.64 11.46 -39.93
C LEU A 7 -16.99 10.00 -39.56
N PRO A 8 -16.07 9.03 -39.74
CA PRO A 8 -16.30 7.65 -39.37
C PRO A 8 -16.36 7.52 -37.85
N ARG A 9 -17.40 6.83 -37.35
CA ARG A 9 -17.55 6.50 -35.93
C ARG A 9 -16.43 5.53 -35.51
N LEU A 10 -15.53 5.97 -34.65
CA LEU A 10 -14.57 5.08 -33.98
C LEU A 10 -15.33 4.08 -33.10
N PRO A 11 -15.03 2.77 -33.17
CA PRO A 11 -15.72 1.77 -32.39
C PRO A 11 -15.40 1.96 -30.90
N LEU A 12 -16.45 2.19 -30.12
CA LEU A 12 -16.42 2.23 -28.66
C LEU A 12 -15.91 0.88 -28.14
N ILE A 13 -14.90 0.91 -27.28
CA ILE A 13 -14.33 -0.25 -26.59
C ILE A 13 -15.37 -0.75 -25.57
N GLY A 14 -16.30 -1.57 -26.06
CA GLY A 14 -17.30 -2.28 -25.28
C GLY A 14 -16.87 -3.72 -24.99
N LYS A 15 -17.43 -4.26 -23.91
CA LYS A 15 -17.25 -5.59 -23.30
C LYS A 15 -17.61 -6.78 -24.20
N SER A 16 -16.91 -6.92 -25.32
CA SER A 16 -16.78 -8.18 -26.03
C SER A 16 -15.30 -8.45 -26.15
N GLY A 17 -14.86 -9.62 -25.68
CA GLY A 17 -13.50 -10.09 -25.89
C GLY A 17 -13.11 -9.83 -27.35
N LEU A 18 -12.07 -9.02 -27.53
CA LEU A 18 -11.47 -8.73 -28.81
C LEU A 18 -10.69 -9.99 -29.25
N SER A 19 -11.40 -11.10 -29.46
CA SER A 19 -10.85 -12.27 -30.13
C SER A 19 -10.87 -11.97 -31.62
N TRP A 20 -9.85 -11.23 -32.07
CA TRP A 20 -9.55 -11.13 -33.49
C TRP A 20 -9.43 -12.54 -34.08
N PRO A 21 -10.26 -12.92 -35.07
CA PRO A 21 -10.15 -14.23 -35.69
C PRO A 21 -8.80 -14.30 -36.40
N GLY A 22 -7.85 -15.04 -35.83
CA GLY A 22 -6.51 -15.25 -36.39
C GLY A 22 -5.31 -14.82 -35.53
N LEU A 23 -5.52 -14.06 -34.44
CA LEU A 23 -4.42 -13.71 -33.52
C LEU A 23 -4.07 -14.81 -32.50
N SER A 24 -4.81 -15.93 -32.48
CA SER A 24 -4.56 -17.11 -31.65
C SER A 24 -3.36 -17.97 -32.12
N LYS A 25 -2.62 -17.52 -33.15
CA LYS A 25 -1.49 -18.26 -33.75
C LYS A 25 -0.11 -17.65 -33.51
N ARG A 26 0.02 -16.56 -32.74
CA ARG A 26 1.33 -15.96 -32.43
C ARG A 26 1.85 -16.47 -31.07
N PRO A 27 3.17 -16.68 -30.94
CA PRO A 27 3.77 -16.97 -29.64
C PRO A 27 3.43 -15.86 -28.66
N SER A 28 3.11 -16.23 -27.42
CA SER A 28 2.77 -15.26 -26.39
C SER A 28 4.02 -14.44 -26.06
N SER A 29 4.04 -13.17 -26.49
CA SER A 29 5.14 -12.23 -26.22
C SER A 29 5.49 -12.16 -24.74
N ILE A 30 4.49 -12.33 -23.87
CA ILE A 30 4.64 -12.39 -22.42
C ILE A 30 5.44 -13.62 -21.98
N ALA A 31 5.17 -14.81 -22.54
CA ALA A 31 5.94 -16.02 -22.21
C ALA A 31 7.38 -15.94 -22.73
N LEU A 32 7.58 -15.34 -23.91
CA LEU A 32 8.92 -15.11 -24.46
C LEU A 32 9.71 -14.12 -23.62
N LEU A 33 9.08 -13.04 -23.14
CA LEU A 33 9.69 -12.11 -22.21
C LEU A 33 10.08 -12.81 -20.91
N ALA A 34 9.20 -13.65 -20.35
CA ALA A 34 9.52 -14.43 -19.16
C ALA A 34 10.71 -15.36 -19.39
N ALA A 35 10.73 -16.09 -20.51
CA ALA A 35 11.83 -16.98 -20.84
C ALA A 35 13.15 -16.23 -21.03
N LEU A 36 13.12 -15.07 -21.71
CA LEU A 36 14.29 -14.22 -21.90
C LEU A 36 14.83 -13.74 -20.54
N LEU A 37 13.97 -13.22 -19.66
CA LEU A 37 14.37 -12.80 -18.32
C LEU A 37 14.92 -13.97 -17.49
N GLY A 38 14.30 -15.15 -17.61
CA GLY A 38 14.74 -16.37 -16.96
C GLY A 38 16.12 -16.84 -17.43
N LEU A 39 16.41 -16.76 -18.72
CA LEU A 39 17.73 -17.08 -19.26
C LEU A 39 18.77 -16.02 -18.89
N LEU A 40 18.41 -14.74 -18.94
CA LEU A 40 19.29 -13.65 -18.48
C LEU A 40 19.62 -13.77 -16.99
N SER A 41 18.71 -14.33 -16.18
CA SER A 41 18.93 -14.55 -14.75
C SER A 41 20.17 -15.41 -14.44
N LEU A 42 20.57 -16.27 -15.38
CA LEU A 42 21.75 -17.14 -15.27
C LEU A 42 23.08 -16.39 -15.37
N GLN A 43 23.06 -15.18 -15.95
CA GLN A 43 24.25 -14.36 -16.19
C GLN A 43 24.70 -13.58 -14.95
N TRP A 44 23.82 -13.46 -13.94
CA TRP A 44 24.10 -12.74 -12.72
C TRP A 44 24.36 -13.69 -11.54
N SER A 45 24.98 -13.16 -10.48
CA SER A 45 25.10 -13.85 -9.21
C SER A 45 23.72 -14.29 -8.72
N PHE A 46 23.58 -15.58 -8.43
CA PHE A 46 22.34 -16.15 -7.93
C PHE A 46 22.24 -16.01 -6.41
N VAL A 47 23.38 -16.17 -5.72
CA VAL A 47 23.54 -15.90 -4.29
C VAL A 47 24.85 -15.16 -4.02
N VAL A 48 24.89 -14.46 -2.89
CA VAL A 48 26.10 -13.84 -2.36
C VAL A 48 26.39 -14.47 -0.99
N LEU A 49 27.61 -15.01 -0.82
CA LEU A 49 28.08 -15.55 0.45
C LEU A 49 28.84 -14.47 1.21
N ARG A 50 28.45 -14.23 2.47
CA ARG A 50 29.21 -13.40 3.39
C ARG A 50 29.73 -14.27 4.52
N GLN A 51 31.03 -14.18 4.82
CA GLN A 51 31.64 -15.01 5.87
C GLN A 51 31.15 -14.64 7.29
N ASN A 52 30.72 -13.40 7.50
CA ASN A 52 30.07 -12.92 8.70
C ASN A 52 29.26 -11.64 8.42
N ARG A 53 28.53 -11.13 9.42
CA ARG A 53 27.68 -9.92 9.31
C ARG A 53 28.47 -8.61 9.10
N VAL A 54 29.77 -8.58 9.41
CA VAL A 54 30.61 -7.37 9.39
C VAL A 54 31.31 -7.18 8.05
N MET A 55 31.48 -8.25 7.27
CA MET A 55 32.15 -8.21 5.97
C MET A 55 31.21 -7.59 4.90
N PRO A 56 31.54 -6.40 4.35
CA PRO A 56 30.65 -5.69 3.44
C PRO A 56 30.59 -6.32 2.03
N LEU A 57 31.68 -6.95 1.62
CA LEU A 57 31.84 -7.61 0.32
C LEU A 57 31.68 -9.12 0.53
N GLY A 58 30.80 -9.74 -0.25
CA GLY A 58 30.61 -11.19 -0.26
C GLY A 58 31.13 -11.80 -1.54
N ASP A 59 31.33 -13.12 -1.51
CA ASP A 59 31.68 -13.91 -2.68
C ASP A 59 30.42 -14.16 -3.52
N ASP A 60 30.49 -13.76 -4.78
CA ASP A 60 29.40 -13.86 -5.76
C ASP A 60 29.37 -15.25 -6.42
N TYR A 61 28.23 -15.95 -6.33
CA TYR A 61 28.05 -17.25 -6.97
C TYR A 61 26.94 -17.21 -8.01
N SER A 62 27.30 -17.38 -9.29
CA SER A 62 26.31 -17.63 -10.35
C SER A 62 25.69 -19.01 -10.21
N LEU A 63 24.51 -19.22 -10.80
CA LEU A 63 23.76 -20.47 -10.63
C LEU A 63 24.54 -21.70 -11.13
N LEU A 64 25.22 -21.56 -12.28
CA LEU A 64 26.03 -22.63 -12.88
C LEU A 64 27.29 -22.93 -12.07
N ALA A 65 27.91 -21.91 -11.48
CA ALA A 65 29.07 -22.07 -10.61
C ALA A 65 28.70 -22.71 -9.27
N LEU A 66 27.53 -22.34 -8.74
CA LEU A 66 26.98 -22.90 -7.51
C LEU A 66 26.65 -24.40 -7.68
N ASN A 67 25.87 -24.73 -8.71
CA ASN A 67 25.46 -26.09 -9.00
C ASN A 67 25.18 -26.25 -10.49
N ALA A 68 26.13 -26.80 -11.23
CA ALA A 68 26.02 -26.99 -12.67
C ALA A 68 24.78 -27.81 -13.08
N THR A 69 24.38 -28.79 -12.27
CA THR A 69 23.21 -29.63 -12.56
C THR A 69 21.91 -28.83 -12.43
N LEU A 70 21.71 -28.14 -11.30
CA LEU A 70 20.52 -27.31 -11.09
C LEU A 70 20.50 -26.11 -12.04
N GLY A 71 21.65 -25.50 -12.31
CA GLY A 71 21.79 -24.43 -13.31
C GLY A 71 21.42 -24.90 -14.71
N GLY A 72 21.85 -26.09 -15.11
CA GLY A 72 21.46 -26.71 -16.37
C GLY A 72 19.95 -27.00 -16.45
N VAL A 73 19.33 -27.44 -15.35
CA VAL A 73 17.88 -27.67 -15.28
C VAL A 73 17.09 -26.36 -15.38
N VAL A 74 17.55 -25.28 -14.73
CA VAL A 74 16.92 -23.95 -14.85
C VAL A 74 17.05 -23.42 -16.28
N ALA A 75 18.25 -23.50 -16.88
CA ALA A 75 18.48 -23.08 -18.27
C ALA A 75 17.62 -23.88 -19.25
N GLY A 76 17.63 -25.21 -19.10
CA GLY A 76 16.81 -26.12 -19.90
C GLY A 76 15.32 -25.84 -19.73
N GLY A 77 14.86 -25.60 -18.51
CA GLY A 77 13.47 -25.24 -18.21
C GLY A 77 13.04 -23.97 -18.92
N TRP A 78 13.84 -22.90 -18.88
CA TRP A 78 13.54 -21.66 -19.58
C TRP A 78 13.62 -21.76 -21.10
N LEU A 79 14.59 -22.51 -21.64
CA LEU A 79 14.66 -22.81 -23.07
C LEU A 79 13.43 -23.61 -23.52
N LEU A 80 13.05 -24.65 -22.78
CA LEU A 80 11.85 -25.44 -23.06
C LEU A 80 10.59 -24.59 -22.95
N PHE A 81 10.52 -23.64 -22.02
CA PHE A 81 9.40 -22.72 -21.90
C PHE A 81 9.30 -21.80 -23.13
N ALA A 82 10.42 -21.25 -23.60
CA ALA A 82 10.47 -20.47 -24.85
C ALA A 82 10.04 -21.30 -26.07
N LEU A 83 10.60 -22.51 -26.22
CA LEU A 83 10.26 -23.41 -27.32
C LEU A 83 8.80 -23.86 -27.27
N SER A 84 8.25 -24.10 -26.07
CA SER A 84 6.84 -24.41 -25.87
C SER A 84 5.93 -23.28 -26.32
N ALA A 85 6.31 -22.03 -26.03
CA ALA A 85 5.57 -20.84 -26.46
C ALA A 85 5.64 -20.62 -27.99
N LEU A 86 6.76 -20.96 -28.63
CA LEU A 86 7.01 -20.76 -30.07
C LEU A 86 6.42 -21.86 -30.95
N LEU A 87 6.67 -23.11 -30.59
CA LEU A 87 6.60 -24.24 -31.52
C LEU A 87 5.43 -25.18 -31.22
N VAL A 88 4.94 -25.25 -29.97
CA VAL A 88 3.92 -26.23 -29.59
C VAL A 88 2.53 -25.67 -29.88
N PRO A 89 1.72 -26.34 -30.71
CA PRO A 89 0.37 -25.89 -31.02
C PRO A 89 -0.69 -26.48 -30.07
N GLY A 90 -1.83 -25.80 -29.99
CA GLY A 90 -3.07 -26.36 -29.44
C GLY A 90 -3.02 -26.71 -27.95
N LYS A 91 -3.64 -27.83 -27.56
CA LYS A 91 -3.81 -28.23 -26.15
C LYS A 91 -2.50 -28.64 -25.49
N LEU A 92 -1.54 -29.19 -26.26
CA LEU A 92 -0.24 -29.64 -25.76
C LEU A 92 0.62 -28.48 -25.26
N ARG A 93 0.45 -27.28 -25.83
CA ARG A 93 1.19 -26.06 -25.45
C ARG A 93 1.05 -25.74 -23.96
N LYS A 94 -0.18 -25.82 -23.44
CA LYS A 94 -0.50 -25.47 -22.05
C LYS A 94 0.20 -26.42 -21.07
N ALA A 95 0.19 -27.71 -21.37
CA ALA A 95 0.88 -28.72 -20.59
C ALA A 95 2.41 -28.55 -20.68
N ALA A 96 2.94 -28.28 -21.88
CA ALA A 96 4.37 -28.06 -22.08
C ALA A 96 4.88 -26.80 -21.36
N LEU A 97 4.13 -25.69 -21.40
CA LEU A 97 4.42 -24.47 -20.64
C LEU A 97 4.35 -24.71 -19.13
N ALA A 98 3.33 -25.42 -18.64
CA ALA A 98 3.20 -25.74 -17.22
C ALA A 98 4.35 -26.63 -16.73
N PHE A 99 4.72 -27.65 -17.49
CA PHE A 99 5.82 -28.55 -17.16
C PHE A 99 7.17 -27.82 -17.17
N SER A 100 7.49 -27.09 -18.24
CA SER A 100 8.76 -26.34 -18.35
C SER A 100 8.87 -25.23 -17.29
N LEU A 101 7.78 -24.55 -16.96
CA LEU A 101 7.74 -23.59 -15.85
C LEU A 101 7.92 -24.28 -14.49
N SER A 102 7.32 -25.45 -14.26
CA SER A 102 7.50 -26.21 -13.03
C SER A 102 8.97 -26.62 -12.84
N LEU A 103 9.62 -27.03 -13.93
CA LEU A 103 11.04 -27.38 -13.95
C LEU A 103 11.90 -26.17 -13.62
N ALA A 104 11.72 -25.06 -14.35
CA ALA A 104 12.51 -23.84 -14.16
C ALA A 104 12.31 -23.25 -12.74
N ALA A 105 11.05 -23.09 -12.31
CA ALA A 105 10.71 -22.50 -11.03
C ALA A 105 11.16 -23.37 -9.85
N GLY A 106 10.91 -24.68 -9.94
CA GLY A 106 11.32 -25.64 -8.91
C GLY A 106 12.83 -25.71 -8.76
N ALA A 107 13.56 -25.81 -9.87
CA ALA A 107 15.02 -25.87 -9.85
C ALA A 107 15.66 -24.57 -9.38
N SER A 108 15.10 -23.40 -9.72
CA SER A 108 15.59 -22.11 -9.21
C SER A 108 15.49 -22.02 -7.68
N LEU A 109 14.35 -22.41 -7.10
CA LEU A 109 14.14 -22.37 -5.66
C LEU A 109 14.96 -23.45 -4.92
N ALA A 110 15.06 -24.64 -5.52
CA ALA A 110 15.91 -25.71 -5.01
C ALA A 110 17.39 -25.28 -5.00
N ALA A 111 17.87 -24.61 -6.06
CA ALA A 111 19.25 -24.13 -6.11
C ALA A 111 19.53 -23.04 -5.08
N LEU A 112 18.57 -22.15 -4.82
CA LEU A 112 18.70 -21.13 -3.79
C LEU A 112 18.90 -21.76 -2.40
N THR A 113 18.04 -22.70 -2.03
CA THR A 113 18.08 -23.36 -0.71
C THR A 113 19.25 -24.34 -0.58
N TRP A 114 19.53 -25.11 -1.63
CA TRP A 114 20.70 -25.98 -1.69
C TRP A 114 21.99 -25.17 -1.55
N GLY A 115 22.11 -24.06 -2.30
CA GLY A 115 23.28 -23.18 -2.23
C GLY A 115 23.48 -22.59 -0.84
N ALA A 116 22.39 -22.13 -0.22
CA ALA A 116 22.42 -21.63 1.16
C ALA A 116 22.94 -22.67 2.15
N GLN A 117 22.44 -23.90 2.07
CA GLN A 117 22.88 -24.99 2.94
C GLN A 117 24.34 -25.37 2.68
N HIS A 118 24.76 -25.53 1.41
CA HIS A 118 26.09 -26.03 1.07
C HIS A 118 27.20 -25.03 1.38
N LEU A 119 26.96 -23.74 1.11
CA LEU A 119 27.95 -22.69 1.35
C LEU A 119 28.10 -22.33 2.85
N THR A 120 27.22 -22.82 3.72
CA THR A 120 27.26 -22.54 5.17
C THR A 120 27.66 -23.74 6.02
N LEU A 121 27.98 -24.89 5.41
CA LEU A 121 28.34 -26.12 6.12
C LEU A 121 29.51 -25.95 7.10
N ASP A 122 30.53 -25.20 6.66
CA ASP A 122 31.80 -25.07 7.41
C ASP A 122 31.83 -23.83 8.32
N ASN A 123 30.81 -22.97 8.27
CA ASN A 123 30.79 -21.70 9.00
C ASN A 123 29.37 -21.30 9.40
N GLU A 124 29.05 -21.43 10.69
CA GLU A 124 27.77 -21.04 11.30
C GLU A 124 27.47 -19.53 11.25
N PHE A 125 28.51 -18.70 11.11
CA PHE A 125 28.39 -17.25 10.96
C PHE A 125 28.20 -16.81 9.51
N ALA A 126 28.41 -17.72 8.55
CA ALA A 126 28.20 -17.41 7.16
C ALA A 126 26.73 -17.11 6.87
N ARG A 127 26.49 -16.20 5.94
CA ARG A 127 25.16 -15.78 5.51
C ARG A 127 25.08 -15.84 3.99
N VAL A 128 24.03 -16.46 3.48
CA VAL A 128 23.77 -16.54 2.04
C VAL A 128 22.58 -15.65 1.71
N SER A 129 22.86 -14.55 1.02
CA SER A 129 21.86 -13.55 0.63
C SER A 129 21.37 -13.82 -0.80
N ILE A 130 20.11 -13.47 -1.06
CA ILE A 130 19.51 -13.56 -2.40
C ILE A 130 20.10 -12.47 -3.30
N ALA A 131 20.68 -12.85 -4.44
CA ALA A 131 21.33 -11.93 -5.36
C ALA A 131 20.49 -11.67 -6.63
N ALA A 132 20.99 -10.81 -7.52
CA ALA A 132 20.25 -10.31 -8.69
C ALA A 132 19.72 -11.43 -9.60
N GLY A 133 20.48 -12.49 -9.82
CA GLY A 133 20.07 -13.64 -10.61
C GLY A 133 18.84 -14.35 -10.03
N ALA A 134 18.78 -14.54 -8.71
CA ALA A 134 17.61 -15.12 -8.06
C ALA A 134 16.38 -14.20 -8.12
N TRP A 135 16.56 -12.88 -7.95
CA TRP A 135 15.48 -11.89 -8.13
C TRP A 135 14.93 -11.87 -9.56
N SER A 136 15.82 -11.88 -10.56
CA SER A 136 15.44 -11.96 -11.97
C SER A 136 14.73 -13.26 -12.30
N SER A 137 15.15 -14.38 -11.70
CA SER A 137 14.46 -15.67 -11.84
C SER A 137 13.05 -15.62 -11.24
N LEU A 138 12.88 -15.02 -10.05
CA LEU A 138 11.56 -14.85 -9.43
C LEU A 138 10.63 -13.96 -10.27
N ALA A 139 11.15 -12.86 -10.83
CA ALA A 139 10.40 -12.00 -11.74
C ALA A 139 9.99 -12.74 -13.02
N ALA A 140 10.90 -13.55 -13.60
CA ALA A 140 10.61 -14.39 -14.74
C ALA A 140 9.52 -15.43 -14.42
N ILE A 141 9.59 -16.09 -13.25
CA ILE A 141 8.57 -17.04 -12.79
C ILE A 141 7.21 -16.35 -12.67
N TYR A 142 7.15 -15.15 -12.07
CA TYR A 142 5.91 -14.39 -11.96
C TYR A 142 5.29 -14.07 -13.32
N ILE A 143 6.09 -13.56 -14.28
CA ILE A 143 5.62 -13.24 -15.63
C ILE A 143 5.19 -14.52 -16.37
N ALA A 144 5.91 -15.63 -16.18
CA ALA A 144 5.57 -16.92 -16.76
C ALA A 144 4.27 -17.51 -16.20
N LEU A 145 4.03 -17.37 -14.89
CA LEU A 145 2.77 -17.72 -14.25
C LEU A 145 1.62 -16.90 -14.85
N PHE A 146 1.81 -15.59 -15.03
CA PHE A 146 0.81 -14.75 -15.68
C PHE A 146 0.56 -15.15 -17.15
N ALA A 147 1.62 -15.46 -17.90
CA ALA A 147 1.51 -15.96 -19.27
C ALA A 147 0.70 -17.27 -19.31
N LEU A 148 1.01 -18.23 -18.43
CA LEU A 148 0.28 -19.50 -18.33
C LEU A 148 -1.18 -19.28 -17.90
N GLN A 149 -1.44 -18.37 -16.95
CA GLN A 149 -2.80 -18.01 -16.51
C GLN A 149 -3.65 -17.51 -17.68
N SER A 150 -3.06 -16.69 -18.55
CA SER A 150 -3.74 -16.13 -19.72
C SER A 150 -4.12 -17.20 -20.75
N GLU A 151 -3.38 -18.31 -20.81
CA GLU A 151 -3.68 -19.44 -21.70
C GLU A 151 -4.59 -20.49 -21.04
N SER A 152 -4.38 -20.78 -19.76
CA SER A 152 -5.17 -21.72 -18.99
C SER A 152 -4.97 -21.59 -17.48
N PRO A 153 -6.02 -21.24 -16.71
CA PRO A 153 -5.91 -21.11 -15.26
C PRO A 153 -5.71 -22.47 -14.55
N TRP A 154 -6.28 -23.56 -15.06
CA TRP A 154 -6.18 -24.89 -14.43
C TRP A 154 -4.75 -25.45 -14.40
N TRP A 155 -3.98 -25.17 -15.45
CA TRP A 155 -2.59 -25.65 -15.55
C TRP A 155 -1.62 -24.89 -14.64
N LEU A 156 -2.04 -23.79 -14.02
CA LEU A 156 -1.27 -23.12 -12.96
C LEU A 156 -1.04 -24.03 -11.75
N ALA A 157 -1.92 -25.00 -11.52
CA ALA A 157 -1.80 -25.93 -10.41
C ALA A 157 -0.44 -26.65 -10.41
N ALA A 158 0.09 -27.04 -11.57
CA ALA A 158 1.36 -27.76 -11.65
C ALA A 158 2.56 -26.97 -11.09
N PRO A 159 2.92 -25.78 -11.61
CA PRO A 159 4.02 -25.01 -11.05
C PRO A 159 3.74 -24.51 -9.62
N LEU A 160 2.48 -24.18 -9.29
CA LEU A 160 2.13 -23.76 -7.94
C LEU A 160 2.26 -24.88 -6.91
N LEU A 161 1.90 -26.13 -7.26
CA LEU A 161 2.09 -27.28 -6.38
C LEU A 161 3.56 -27.59 -6.16
N VAL A 162 4.42 -27.46 -7.18
CA VAL A 162 5.87 -27.61 -7.03
C VAL A 162 6.43 -26.53 -6.10
N LEU A 163 6.05 -25.28 -6.32
CA LEU A 163 6.48 -24.16 -5.46
C LEU A 163 5.95 -24.32 -4.03
N ALA A 164 4.70 -24.78 -3.85
CA ALA A 164 4.12 -25.01 -2.53
C ALA A 164 4.78 -26.19 -1.81
N ALA A 165 5.09 -27.29 -2.52
CA ALA A 165 5.83 -28.41 -1.96
C ALA A 165 7.21 -27.95 -1.47
N LEU A 166 7.96 -27.22 -2.31
CA LEU A 166 9.27 -26.69 -1.93
C LEU A 166 9.18 -25.70 -0.76
N ALA A 167 8.17 -24.82 -0.74
CA ALA A 167 7.93 -23.87 0.35
C ALA A 167 7.81 -24.56 1.73
N VAL A 168 7.41 -25.83 1.75
CA VAL A 168 7.30 -26.62 2.98
C VAL A 168 8.55 -27.48 3.22
N THR A 169 9.10 -28.10 2.18
CA THR A 169 10.13 -29.15 2.33
C THR A 169 11.57 -28.65 2.19
N ALA A 170 11.80 -27.48 1.61
CA ALA A 170 13.16 -27.03 1.32
C ALA A 170 13.87 -26.46 2.57
N PRO A 171 15.21 -26.59 2.67
CA PRO A 171 15.98 -26.20 3.85
C PRO A 171 16.25 -24.69 3.90
N TYR A 172 15.24 -23.90 4.27
CA TYR A 172 15.33 -22.43 4.33
C TYR A 172 16.17 -21.86 5.48
N GLN A 173 16.46 -22.68 6.49
CA GLN A 173 17.12 -22.27 7.74
C GLN A 173 18.50 -21.62 7.53
N HIS A 174 19.14 -21.86 6.39
CA HIS A 174 20.46 -21.32 6.06
C HIS A 174 20.41 -20.01 5.24
N LEU A 175 19.23 -19.56 4.82
CA LEU A 175 19.09 -18.28 4.12
C LEU A 175 19.32 -17.12 5.07
N GLY A 176 20.07 -16.11 4.60
CA GLY A 176 20.40 -14.94 5.39
C GLY A 176 19.18 -14.25 5.99
N ILE A 177 18.09 -14.11 5.23
CA ILE A 177 16.83 -13.51 5.73
C ILE A 177 16.22 -14.29 6.91
N VAL A 178 16.28 -15.63 6.89
CA VAL A 178 15.72 -16.46 7.96
C VAL A 178 16.59 -16.37 9.20
N LEU A 179 17.91 -16.37 9.02
CA LEU A 179 18.88 -16.20 10.12
C LEU A 179 18.76 -14.80 10.75
N GLU A 180 18.59 -13.76 9.95
CA GLU A 180 18.34 -12.40 10.47
C GLU A 180 17.01 -12.33 11.22
N TYR A 181 15.93 -12.93 10.69
CA TYR A 181 14.66 -13.01 11.40
C TYR A 181 14.80 -13.71 12.75
N GLN A 182 15.46 -14.87 12.80
CA GLN A 182 15.69 -15.60 14.05
C GLN A 182 16.46 -14.75 15.06
N ALA A 183 17.47 -14.01 14.62
CA ALA A 183 18.28 -13.14 15.47
C ALA A 183 17.51 -11.93 16.04
N VAL A 184 16.47 -11.45 15.35
CA VAL A 184 15.72 -10.24 15.73
C VAL A 184 14.23 -10.47 15.92
N SER A 185 13.80 -11.71 16.13
CA SER A 185 12.38 -12.11 16.08
C SER A 185 11.49 -11.33 17.06
N ASP A 186 11.94 -11.11 18.28
CA ASP A 186 11.21 -10.31 19.28
C ASP A 186 11.02 -8.86 18.83
N VAL A 187 12.09 -8.23 18.33
CA VAL A 187 12.07 -6.87 17.79
C VAL A 187 11.18 -6.82 16.55
N PHE A 188 11.23 -7.85 15.71
CA PHE A 188 10.39 -7.96 14.52
C PHE A 188 8.91 -7.95 14.88
N GLN A 189 8.49 -8.74 15.87
CA GLN A 189 7.08 -8.76 16.29
C GLN A 189 6.64 -7.40 16.82
N GLN A 190 7.47 -6.75 17.63
CA GLN A 190 7.17 -5.42 18.17
C GLN A 190 7.03 -4.37 17.06
N GLU A 191 7.98 -4.30 16.12
CA GLU A 191 7.95 -3.33 15.03
C GLU A 191 6.87 -3.65 13.98
N PHE A 192 6.54 -4.94 13.77
CA PHE A 192 5.42 -5.35 12.93
C PHE A 192 4.10 -4.87 13.53
N ILE A 193 3.85 -5.11 14.83
CA ILE A 193 2.66 -4.61 15.54
C ILE A 193 2.64 -3.08 15.51
N ARG A 194 3.76 -2.42 15.78
CA ARG A 194 3.83 -0.95 15.75
C ARG A 194 3.48 -0.39 14.37
N HIS A 195 3.93 -1.04 13.30
CA HIS A 195 3.57 -0.67 11.94
C HIS A 195 2.06 -0.77 11.71
N LEU A 196 1.43 -1.88 12.13
CA LEU A 196 -0.02 -2.05 12.04
C LEU A 196 -0.78 -1.01 12.87
N LEU A 197 -0.32 -0.70 14.09
CA LEU A 197 -0.93 0.30 14.96
C LEU A 197 -0.86 1.71 14.37
N LEU A 198 0.27 2.09 13.75
CA LEU A 198 0.39 3.38 13.06
C LEU A 198 -0.64 3.50 11.93
N VAL A 199 -0.80 2.46 11.11
CA VAL A 199 -1.80 2.45 10.03
C VAL A 199 -3.23 2.44 10.59
N ALA A 200 -3.50 1.62 11.60
CA ALA A 200 -4.83 1.48 12.21
C ALA A 200 -5.30 2.74 12.95
N ALA A 201 -4.39 3.46 13.62
CA ALA A 201 -4.71 4.71 14.30
C ALA A 201 -4.94 5.87 13.31
N THR A 202 -4.23 5.89 12.18
CA THR A 202 -4.27 6.99 11.21
C THR A 202 -5.42 6.89 10.22
N LEU A 203 -5.75 5.68 9.77
CA LEU A 203 -6.74 5.47 8.72
C LEU A 203 -8.14 6.00 9.07
N PRO A 204 -8.73 5.73 10.24
CA PRO A 204 -10.07 6.24 10.57
C PRO A 204 -10.10 7.77 10.59
N LEU A 205 -9.03 8.41 11.06
CA LEU A 205 -8.91 9.87 11.12
C LEU A 205 -8.84 10.47 9.72
N ALA A 206 -8.04 9.86 8.85
CA ALA A 206 -7.95 10.24 7.44
C ALA A 206 -9.29 10.07 6.72
N ILE A 207 -10.03 8.98 6.98
CA ILE A 207 -11.36 8.74 6.42
C ILE A 207 -12.33 9.83 6.89
N LEU A 208 -12.40 10.08 8.20
CA LEU A 208 -13.33 11.06 8.76
C LEU A 208 -13.04 12.48 8.27
N ALA A 209 -11.78 12.91 8.36
CA ALA A 209 -11.38 14.24 7.92
C ALA A 209 -11.51 14.39 6.39
N GLY A 210 -11.05 13.40 5.62
CA GLY A 210 -11.10 13.44 4.17
C GLY A 210 -12.51 13.36 3.61
N ALA A 211 -13.38 12.51 4.16
CA ALA A 211 -14.78 12.43 3.72
C ALA A 211 -15.54 13.71 4.08
N ALA A 212 -15.27 14.31 5.25
CA ALA A 212 -15.84 15.59 5.63
C ALA A 212 -15.40 16.72 4.68
N ILE A 213 -14.10 16.83 4.39
CA ILE A 213 -13.55 17.82 3.45
C ILE A 213 -14.12 17.60 2.04
N GLY A 214 -14.14 16.36 1.54
CA GLY A 214 -14.71 16.02 0.23
C GLY A 214 -16.20 16.36 0.13
N LEU A 215 -16.99 16.03 1.15
CA LEU A 215 -18.41 16.39 1.21
C LEU A 215 -18.62 17.90 1.25
N LEU A 216 -17.79 18.62 2.00
CA LEU A 216 -17.85 20.09 2.07
C LEU A 216 -17.51 20.72 0.72
N ALA A 217 -16.51 20.21 0.02
CA ALA A 217 -16.14 20.69 -1.32
C ALA A 217 -17.31 20.55 -2.31
N VAL A 218 -18.04 19.43 -2.26
CA VAL A 218 -19.23 19.20 -3.10
C VAL A 218 -20.38 20.14 -2.74
N ARG A 219 -20.62 20.37 -1.44
CA ARG A 219 -21.75 21.18 -0.97
C ARG A 219 -21.52 22.68 -1.03
N LYS A 220 -20.26 23.12 -1.16
CA LYS A 220 -19.87 24.54 -1.14
C LYS A 220 -18.99 24.85 -2.35
N PRO A 221 -19.60 25.16 -3.52
CA PRO A 221 -18.87 25.48 -4.75
C PRO A 221 -17.82 26.59 -4.56
N ALA A 222 -18.11 27.58 -3.72
CA ALA A 222 -17.18 28.67 -3.41
C ALA A 222 -15.90 28.23 -2.68
N ALA A 223 -15.91 27.08 -1.99
CA ALA A 223 -14.78 26.55 -1.24
C ALA A 223 -14.09 25.36 -1.93
N GLU A 224 -14.71 24.81 -2.98
CA GLU A 224 -14.24 23.61 -3.68
C GLU A 224 -12.79 23.73 -4.13
N GLY A 225 -12.46 24.75 -4.91
CA GLY A 225 -11.10 24.96 -5.42
C GLY A 225 -10.06 25.05 -4.29
N VAL A 226 -10.35 25.81 -3.23
CA VAL A 226 -9.45 25.97 -2.08
C VAL A 226 -9.25 24.64 -1.34
N LEU A 227 -10.32 23.92 -1.03
CA LEU A 227 -10.25 22.65 -0.30
C LEU A 227 -9.45 21.59 -1.07
N LEU A 228 -9.69 21.48 -2.38
CA LEU A 228 -8.98 20.54 -3.25
C LEU A 228 -7.50 20.96 -3.44
N SER A 229 -7.24 22.26 -3.62
CA SER A 229 -5.86 22.78 -3.75
C SER A 229 -5.04 22.58 -2.49
N VAL A 230 -5.59 22.90 -1.30
CA VAL A 230 -4.89 22.69 -0.03
C VAL A 230 -4.59 21.21 0.19
N THR A 231 -5.56 20.34 -0.05
CA THR A 231 -5.37 18.89 0.12
C THR A 231 -4.33 18.34 -0.85
N SER A 232 -4.35 18.80 -2.11
CA SER A 232 -3.35 18.41 -3.12
C SER A 232 -1.97 18.96 -2.78
N PHE A 233 -1.87 20.20 -2.30
CA PHE A 233 -0.62 20.81 -1.85
C PHE A 233 0.01 20.01 -0.71
N LEU A 234 -0.78 19.61 0.30
CA LEU A 234 -0.27 18.81 1.43
C LEU A 234 0.41 17.51 0.97
N GLN A 235 -0.09 16.87 -0.08
CA GLN A 235 0.54 15.67 -0.65
C GLN A 235 1.88 15.95 -1.33
N THR A 236 2.10 17.17 -1.84
CA THR A 236 3.35 17.53 -2.53
C THR A 236 4.49 17.83 -1.57
N VAL A 237 4.21 18.08 -0.28
CA VAL A 237 5.25 18.26 0.73
C VAL A 237 6.02 16.94 0.87
N PRO A 238 7.37 16.91 0.85
CA PRO A 238 8.13 15.70 1.12
C PRO A 238 7.94 15.23 2.57
N SER A 239 7.72 13.94 2.79
CA SER A 239 7.40 13.39 4.12
C SER A 239 8.50 13.62 5.16
N ILE A 240 9.76 13.51 4.74
CA ILE A 240 10.94 13.79 5.59
C ILE A 240 10.94 15.26 6.06
N ALA A 241 10.58 16.19 5.19
CA ALA A 241 10.51 17.61 5.55
C ALA A 241 9.33 17.89 6.49
N LEU A 242 8.17 17.29 6.23
CA LEU A 242 7.00 17.41 7.11
C LEU A 242 7.31 16.87 8.52
N PHE A 243 8.01 15.74 8.61
CA PHE A 243 8.51 15.19 9.86
C PHE A 243 9.45 16.14 10.61
N GLY A 244 10.42 16.75 9.91
CA GLY A 244 11.31 17.75 10.49
C GLY A 244 10.56 18.98 11.04
N LEU A 245 9.51 19.44 10.33
CA LEU A 245 8.66 20.54 10.78
C LEU A 245 7.84 20.19 12.02
N MET A 246 7.36 18.95 12.14
CA MET A 246 6.56 18.51 13.29
C MET A 246 7.36 18.45 14.59
N LEU A 247 8.68 18.23 14.53
CA LEU A 247 9.52 18.08 15.71
C LEU A 247 9.46 19.29 16.67
N PRO A 248 9.79 20.53 16.24
CA PRO A 248 9.69 21.68 17.12
C PRO A 248 8.24 22.01 17.48
N LEU A 249 7.29 21.85 16.54
CA LEU A 249 5.88 22.19 16.74
C LEU A 249 5.22 21.30 17.82
N LEU A 250 5.34 19.98 17.69
CA LEU A 250 4.75 19.05 18.64
C LEU A 250 5.53 19.02 19.96
N SER A 251 6.84 19.26 19.95
CA SER A 251 7.64 19.38 21.18
C SER A 251 7.24 20.61 22.02
N ALA A 252 7.02 21.76 21.37
CA ALA A 252 6.54 22.96 22.04
C ALA A 252 5.11 22.76 22.56
N TYR A 253 4.21 22.27 21.70
CA TYR A 253 2.82 22.05 22.05
C TYR A 253 2.66 21.02 23.18
N GLY A 254 3.35 19.88 23.08
CA GLY A 254 3.28 18.79 24.04
C GLY A 254 3.72 19.16 25.45
N ARG A 255 4.80 19.94 25.59
CA ARG A 255 5.38 20.28 26.90
C ARG A 255 4.61 21.36 27.64
N HIS A 256 3.97 22.27 26.92
CA HIS A 256 3.35 23.46 27.51
C HIS A 256 1.83 23.34 27.70
N VAL A 257 1.19 22.41 26.99
CA VAL A 257 -0.25 22.21 27.08
C VAL A 257 -0.55 20.96 27.91
N THR A 258 -1.46 21.11 28.87
CA THR A 258 -1.98 20.00 29.68
C THR A 258 -3.24 19.41 29.04
N LEU A 259 -3.63 18.20 29.46
CA LEU A 259 -4.89 17.59 29.04
C LEU A 259 -6.08 18.51 29.37
N ALA A 260 -6.13 19.10 30.56
CA ALA A 260 -7.14 20.09 30.93
C ALA A 260 -7.14 21.28 29.96
N GLY A 261 -5.97 21.83 29.65
CA GLY A 261 -5.83 22.94 28.70
C GLY A 261 -6.36 22.57 27.30
N ALA A 262 -6.06 21.37 26.82
CA ALA A 262 -6.55 20.88 25.53
C ALA A 262 -8.08 20.69 25.51
N LEU A 263 -8.65 20.13 26.58
CA LEU A 263 -10.10 19.95 26.72
C LEU A 263 -10.84 21.29 26.83
N LEU A 264 -10.29 22.25 27.58
CA LEU A 264 -10.83 23.61 27.67
C LEU A 264 -10.74 24.33 26.31
N PHE A 265 -9.64 24.17 25.58
CA PHE A 265 -9.51 24.70 24.23
C PHE A 265 -10.53 24.07 23.27
N ALA A 266 -10.74 22.75 23.34
CA ALA A 266 -11.78 22.07 22.57
C ALA A 266 -13.19 22.56 22.91
N LEU A 267 -13.50 22.74 24.19
CA LEU A 267 -14.77 23.30 24.64
C LEU A 267 -14.96 24.74 24.14
N ALA A 268 -13.94 25.58 24.27
CA ALA A 268 -13.96 26.96 23.78
C ALA A 268 -14.19 27.00 22.26
N LEU A 269 -13.54 26.10 21.50
CA LEU A 269 -13.73 25.98 20.06
C LEU A 269 -15.17 25.57 19.71
N LEU A 270 -15.76 24.63 20.44
CA LEU A 270 -17.15 24.21 20.26
C LEU A 270 -18.13 25.35 20.57
N VAL A 271 -17.91 26.10 21.65
CA VAL A 271 -18.71 27.27 22.00
C VAL A 271 -18.58 28.35 20.94
N PHE A 272 -17.36 28.65 20.50
CA PHE A 272 -17.10 29.60 19.42
C PHE A 272 -17.77 29.16 18.12
N ALA A 273 -17.72 27.87 17.78
CA ALA A 273 -18.42 27.31 16.63
C ALA A 273 -19.95 27.51 16.76
N GLY A 274 -20.54 27.18 17.91
CA GLY A 274 -21.98 27.41 18.13
C GLY A 274 -22.38 28.88 18.02
N ALA A 275 -21.68 29.76 18.73
CA ALA A 275 -21.95 31.19 18.76
C ALA A 275 -21.72 31.86 17.40
N GLY A 276 -20.60 31.55 16.74
CA GLY A 276 -20.26 32.07 15.43
C GLY A 276 -21.25 31.62 14.36
N TRP A 277 -21.76 30.38 14.42
CA TRP A 277 -22.84 29.95 13.53
C TRP A 277 -24.12 30.79 13.70
N LEU A 278 -24.51 31.14 14.93
CA LEU A 278 -25.66 32.00 15.20
C LEU A 278 -25.45 33.43 14.67
N LEU A 279 -24.25 33.99 14.86
CA LEU A 279 -23.89 35.32 14.35
C LEU A 279 -23.89 35.33 12.81
N LEU A 280 -23.33 34.29 12.18
CA LEU A 280 -23.32 34.13 10.74
C LEU A 280 -24.73 34.01 10.17
N LYS A 281 -25.63 33.31 10.87
CA LYS A 281 -27.06 33.23 10.50
C LYS A 281 -27.73 34.61 10.51
N ARG A 282 -27.28 35.52 11.39
CA ARG A 282 -27.85 36.87 11.52
C ARG A 282 -27.24 37.90 10.57
N TRP A 283 -25.93 37.86 10.35
CA TRP A 283 -25.19 38.93 9.67
C TRP A 283 -24.53 38.53 8.34
N ASN A 284 -24.53 37.23 7.98
CA ASN A 284 -24.10 36.60 6.72
C ASN A 284 -23.05 37.37 5.86
N HIS A 285 -22.00 37.89 6.49
CA HIS A 285 -20.97 38.68 5.81
C HIS A 285 -19.81 37.78 5.36
N PRO A 286 -19.29 37.92 4.13
CA PRO A 286 -18.24 37.04 3.59
C PRO A 286 -16.98 37.03 4.46
N LEU A 287 -16.50 38.19 4.92
CA LEU A 287 -15.31 38.25 5.79
C LEU A 287 -15.51 37.49 7.12
N LEU A 288 -16.70 37.59 7.72
CA LEU A 288 -16.99 36.89 8.97
C LEU A 288 -16.99 35.37 8.77
N LEU A 289 -17.50 34.89 7.62
CA LEU A 289 -17.46 33.47 7.26
C LEU A 289 -16.01 32.98 7.13
N THR A 290 -15.14 33.75 6.48
CA THR A 290 -13.74 33.38 6.28
C THR A 290 -12.98 33.32 7.60
N VAL A 291 -13.11 34.36 8.44
CA VAL A 291 -12.44 34.41 9.76
C VAL A 291 -12.92 33.26 10.64
N TYR A 292 -14.24 33.08 10.76
CA TYR A 292 -14.84 32.01 11.54
C TYR A 292 -14.37 30.62 11.06
N GLY A 293 -14.38 30.38 9.75
CA GLY A 293 -13.91 29.14 9.16
C GLY A 293 -12.43 28.87 9.42
N LEU A 294 -11.58 29.89 9.28
CA LEU A 294 -10.14 29.79 9.57
C LEU A 294 -9.88 29.47 11.04
N THR A 295 -10.60 30.10 11.97
CA THR A 295 -10.46 29.83 13.41
C THR A 295 -10.84 28.38 13.74
N ILE A 296 -11.94 27.87 13.17
CA ILE A 296 -12.32 26.46 13.36
C ILE A 296 -11.28 25.53 12.76
N ALA A 297 -10.83 25.79 11.54
CA ALA A 297 -9.82 24.97 10.87
C ALA A 297 -8.52 24.94 11.69
N LEU A 298 -8.07 26.09 12.18
CA LEU A 298 -6.86 26.19 13.02
C LEU A 298 -7.05 25.46 14.36
N GLY A 299 -8.21 25.59 15.00
CA GLY A 299 -8.52 24.90 16.25
C GLY A 299 -8.56 23.38 16.08
N LEU A 300 -9.18 22.89 15.00
CA LEU A 300 -9.19 21.46 14.67
C LEU A 300 -7.80 20.94 14.33
N LEU A 301 -6.98 21.73 13.63
CA LEU A 301 -5.59 21.38 13.32
C LEU A 301 -4.75 21.20 14.60
N ILE A 302 -4.99 22.02 15.63
CA ILE A 302 -4.32 21.92 16.93
C ILE A 302 -4.80 20.68 17.73
N LEU A 303 -6.10 20.37 17.65
CA LEU A 303 -6.69 19.24 18.38
C LEU A 303 -6.47 17.88 17.71
N LEU A 304 -6.25 17.87 16.39
CA LEU A 304 -6.06 16.66 15.61
C LEU A 304 -4.88 15.81 16.14
N PRO A 305 -3.67 16.36 16.39
CA PRO A 305 -2.58 15.61 17.01
C PRO A 305 -2.94 14.97 18.36
N VAL A 306 -3.70 15.68 19.20
CA VAL A 306 -4.13 15.19 20.52
C VAL A 306 -5.07 14.00 20.39
N PHE A 307 -6.07 14.12 19.52
CA PHE A 307 -6.99 13.04 19.27
C PHE A 307 -6.28 11.84 18.63
N ALA A 308 -5.41 12.10 17.66
CA ALA A 308 -4.70 11.06 16.92
C ALA A 308 -3.73 10.25 17.80
N ILE A 309 -2.96 10.92 18.67
CA ILE A 309 -2.09 10.23 19.61
C ILE A 309 -2.90 9.47 20.67
N SER A 310 -4.03 10.01 21.12
CA SER A 310 -4.91 9.33 22.08
C SER A 310 -5.47 8.02 21.52
N VAL A 311 -5.89 8.02 20.24
CA VAL A 311 -6.33 6.79 19.55
C VAL A 311 -5.18 5.78 19.48
N TYR A 312 -3.98 6.20 19.09
CA TYR A 312 -2.82 5.31 19.04
C TYR A 312 -2.47 4.71 20.41
N GLN A 313 -2.41 5.54 21.46
CA GLN A 313 -2.05 5.07 22.80
C GLN A 313 -3.12 4.15 23.39
N LEU A 314 -4.39 4.40 23.09
CA LEU A 314 -5.49 3.51 23.47
C LEU A 314 -5.35 2.15 22.77
N LEU A 315 -5.00 2.12 21.49
CA LEU A 315 -4.78 0.86 20.75
C LEU A 315 -3.50 0.14 21.22
N ALA A 316 -2.44 0.87 21.54
CA ALA A 316 -1.15 0.32 21.91
C ALA A 316 -1.08 -0.17 23.36
N ASN A 317 -1.63 0.60 24.30
CA ASN A 317 -1.47 0.35 25.74
C ASN A 317 -2.80 0.08 26.46
N GLY A 318 -3.95 0.23 25.78
CA GLY A 318 -5.26 -0.11 26.31
C GLY A 318 -5.58 0.56 27.65
N GLY A 319 -5.80 -0.25 28.68
CA GLY A 319 -6.16 0.20 30.03
C GLY A 319 -5.08 1.03 30.71
N GLU A 320 -3.80 0.80 30.43
CA GLU A 320 -2.69 1.57 31.03
C GLU A 320 -2.72 3.03 30.57
N PHE A 321 -3.08 3.28 29.31
CA PHE A 321 -3.28 4.64 28.82
C PHE A 321 -4.47 5.31 29.50
N ILE A 322 -5.59 4.61 29.68
CA ILE A 322 -6.76 5.15 30.37
C ILE A 322 -6.40 5.52 31.82
N ALA A 323 -5.62 4.67 32.49
CA ALA A 323 -5.17 4.90 33.85
C ALA A 323 -4.20 6.09 33.99
N SER A 324 -3.46 6.44 32.94
CA SER A 324 -2.53 7.58 32.94
C SER A 324 -3.20 8.94 32.64
N LEU A 325 -4.49 8.96 32.31
CA LEU A 325 -5.23 10.19 32.01
C LEU A 325 -5.49 11.00 33.28
N HIS A 326 -4.63 12.01 33.50
CA HIS A 326 -4.82 13.04 34.51
C HIS A 326 -4.97 14.41 33.86
N LEU A 327 -5.89 15.24 34.36
CA LEU A 327 -6.14 16.59 33.83
C LEU A 327 -4.90 17.49 33.87
N SER A 328 -4.03 17.29 34.86
CA SER A 328 -2.76 18.02 34.99
C SER A 328 -1.62 17.44 34.14
N ALA A 329 -1.77 16.23 33.58
CA ALA A 329 -0.73 15.63 32.74
C ALA A 329 -0.47 16.50 31.52
N THR A 330 0.80 16.66 31.15
CA THR A 330 1.15 17.34 29.92
C THR A 330 0.78 16.46 28.73
N LEU A 331 0.48 17.07 27.58
CA LEU A 331 0.23 16.30 26.36
C LEU A 331 1.46 15.46 25.95
N ALA A 332 2.67 15.91 26.31
CA ALA A 332 3.91 15.14 26.13
C ALA A 332 3.94 13.86 26.97
N ASP A 333 3.38 13.86 28.19
CA ASP A 333 3.27 12.66 29.03
C ASP A 333 2.31 11.64 28.40
N LEU A 334 1.27 12.14 27.71
CA LEU A 334 0.33 11.32 26.95
C LEU A 334 0.87 10.87 25.58
N GLY A 335 2.11 11.24 25.22
CA GLY A 335 2.80 10.80 24.01
C GLY A 335 2.85 11.82 22.87
N LEU A 336 2.27 13.01 23.03
CA LEU A 336 2.39 14.10 22.05
C LEU A 336 3.77 14.76 22.20
N ARG A 337 4.79 14.13 21.63
CA ARG A 337 6.19 14.58 21.66
C ARG A 337 6.66 14.94 20.26
N GLY A 338 7.76 15.68 20.16
CA GLY A 338 8.40 16.03 18.88
C GLY A 338 9.03 14.86 18.13
N LEU A 339 9.22 13.72 18.81
CA LEU A 339 9.72 12.46 18.26
C LEU A 339 8.78 11.32 18.67
N GLY A 340 8.76 10.25 17.89
CA GLY A 340 7.96 9.05 18.12
C GLY A 340 6.69 9.02 17.27
N ALA A 341 5.66 8.36 17.79
CA ALA A 341 4.41 8.10 17.07
C ALA A 341 3.63 9.38 16.72
N ALA A 342 3.68 10.44 17.53
CA ALA A 342 2.90 11.66 17.32
C ALA A 342 3.19 12.35 15.96
N PRO A 343 4.44 12.75 15.62
CA PRO A 343 4.73 13.34 14.31
C PRO A 343 4.44 12.38 13.15
N ALA A 344 4.67 11.07 13.35
CA ALA A 344 4.35 10.05 12.37
C ALA A 344 2.86 10.01 12.03
N ILE A 345 2.01 9.91 13.05
CA ILE A 345 0.56 9.82 12.91
C ILE A 345 0.01 11.10 12.27
N VAL A 346 0.45 12.28 12.73
CA VAL A 346 -0.03 13.56 12.17
C VAL A 346 0.28 13.64 10.68
N ALA A 347 1.52 13.36 10.28
CA ALA A 347 1.88 13.34 8.86
C ALA A 347 1.06 12.29 8.09
N LEU A 348 0.99 11.06 8.58
CA LEU A 348 0.24 9.97 7.96
C LEU A 348 -1.23 10.33 7.75
N VAL A 349 -1.89 10.96 8.74
CA VAL A 349 -3.26 11.49 8.58
C VAL A 349 -3.32 12.52 7.47
N LEU A 350 -2.41 13.50 7.45
CA LEU A 350 -2.39 14.55 6.43
C LEU A 350 -2.24 13.99 5.01
N TYR A 351 -1.37 13.00 4.81
CA TYR A 351 -1.28 12.32 3.52
C TYR A 351 -2.56 11.52 3.24
N GLY A 352 -3.01 10.70 4.19
CA GLY A 352 -4.16 9.80 4.03
C GLY A 352 -5.47 10.52 3.70
N ILE A 353 -5.60 11.82 4.03
CA ILE A 353 -6.76 12.64 3.66
C ILE A 353 -6.90 12.76 2.14
N TRP A 354 -5.81 12.89 1.38
CA TRP A 354 -5.88 13.23 -0.05
C TRP A 354 -6.68 12.22 -0.91
N PRO A 355 -6.39 10.91 -0.88
CA PRO A 355 -7.16 9.93 -1.65
C PRO A 355 -8.63 9.92 -1.24
N ILE A 356 -8.93 10.13 0.04
CA ILE A 356 -10.31 10.14 0.55
C ILE A 356 -11.06 11.38 0.04
N VAL A 357 -10.45 12.57 0.07
CA VAL A 357 -11.07 13.81 -0.40
C VAL A 357 -11.42 13.72 -1.88
N ILE A 358 -10.43 13.38 -2.72
CA ILE A 358 -10.60 13.33 -4.17
C ILE A 358 -11.67 12.32 -4.56
N GLN A 359 -11.65 11.13 -3.95
CA GLN A 359 -12.60 10.08 -4.28
C GLN A 359 -14.00 10.34 -3.71
N THR A 360 -14.11 10.98 -2.55
CA THR A 360 -15.41 11.43 -2.01
C THR A 360 -16.04 12.49 -2.90
N HIS A 361 -15.25 13.48 -3.30
CA HIS A 361 -15.70 14.54 -4.21
C HIS A 361 -16.11 13.98 -5.57
N THR A 362 -15.24 13.19 -6.20
CA THR A 362 -15.51 12.57 -7.51
C THR A 362 -16.73 11.66 -7.44
N GLY A 363 -16.86 10.86 -6.37
CA GLY A 363 -18.00 9.95 -6.20
C GLY A 363 -19.33 10.67 -6.13
N LEU A 364 -19.44 11.72 -5.32
CA LEU A 364 -20.68 12.48 -5.16
C LEU A 364 -21.03 13.32 -6.39
N THR A 365 -20.03 13.86 -7.10
CA THR A 365 -20.24 14.64 -8.33
C THR A 365 -20.50 13.78 -9.56
N SER A 366 -20.10 12.50 -9.54
CA SER A 366 -20.35 11.56 -10.64
C SER A 366 -21.82 11.16 -10.80
N VAL A 367 -22.66 11.41 -9.78
CA VAL A 367 -24.07 11.02 -9.79
C VAL A 367 -24.83 11.86 -10.83
N PRO A 368 -25.45 11.24 -11.85
CA PRO A 368 -26.15 11.98 -12.91
C PRO A 368 -27.26 12.88 -12.35
N ALA A 369 -27.30 14.14 -12.80
CA ALA A 369 -28.32 15.11 -12.38
C ALA A 369 -29.76 14.60 -12.60
N ALA A 370 -30.00 13.88 -13.70
CA ALA A 370 -31.32 13.30 -14.01
C ALA A 370 -31.81 12.32 -12.91
N ILE A 371 -30.91 11.57 -12.27
CA ILE A 371 -31.27 10.67 -11.16
C ILE A 371 -31.66 11.49 -9.93
N LEU A 372 -30.95 12.58 -9.65
CA LEU A 372 -31.26 13.47 -8.54
C LEU A 372 -32.59 14.22 -8.75
N GLU A 373 -32.86 14.66 -9.98
CA GLU A 373 -34.13 15.28 -10.37
C GLU A 373 -35.30 14.30 -10.26
N ALA A 374 -35.13 13.05 -10.71
CA ALA A 374 -36.13 12.00 -10.54
C ALA A 374 -36.41 11.72 -9.05
N ALA A 375 -35.36 11.63 -8.21
CA ALA A 375 -35.52 11.44 -6.77
C ALA A 375 -36.29 12.60 -6.11
N ARG A 376 -36.00 13.84 -6.50
CA ARG A 376 -36.77 15.03 -6.07
C ARG A 376 -38.22 14.97 -6.55
N GLY A 377 -38.45 14.58 -7.80
CA GLY A 377 -39.79 14.40 -8.39
C GLY A 377 -40.63 13.33 -7.69
N MET A 378 -39.98 12.32 -7.09
CA MET A 378 -40.63 11.33 -6.22
C MET A 378 -40.88 11.81 -4.78
N GLY A 379 -40.63 13.09 -4.48
CA GLY A 379 -40.86 13.67 -3.15
C GLY A 379 -39.78 13.33 -2.10
N MET A 380 -38.61 12.86 -2.51
CA MET A 380 -37.53 12.58 -1.55
C MET A 380 -36.93 13.87 -0.98
N SER A 381 -36.78 13.93 0.34
CA SER A 381 -36.02 14.99 1.03
C SER A 381 -34.52 14.91 0.72
N ALA A 382 -33.79 16.02 0.88
CA ALA A 382 -32.33 16.05 0.68
C ALA A 382 -31.57 14.99 1.50
N ARG A 383 -32.04 14.69 2.72
CA ARG A 383 -31.47 13.64 3.56
C ARG A 383 -31.73 12.25 2.96
N GLN A 384 -32.94 12.00 2.46
CA GLN A 384 -33.25 10.74 1.78
C GLN A 384 -32.46 10.60 0.48
N ILE A 385 -32.33 11.66 -0.32
CA ILE A 385 -31.52 11.67 -1.54
C ILE A 385 -30.07 11.35 -1.21
N PHE A 386 -29.48 12.01 -0.21
CA PHE A 386 -28.09 11.76 0.19
C PHE A 386 -27.87 10.30 0.61
N TRP A 387 -28.66 9.79 1.56
CA TRP A 387 -28.43 8.45 2.13
C TRP A 387 -28.91 7.30 1.23
N ARG A 388 -29.93 7.51 0.39
CA ARG A 388 -30.55 6.45 -0.43
C ARG A 388 -30.18 6.50 -1.91
N VAL A 389 -29.64 7.62 -2.40
CA VAL A 389 -29.31 7.81 -3.83
C VAL A 389 -27.83 8.17 -4.00
N GLU A 390 -27.39 9.31 -3.47
CA GLU A 390 -26.01 9.80 -3.69
C GLU A 390 -24.97 8.86 -3.07
N LEU A 391 -25.08 8.54 -1.78
CA LEU A 391 -24.08 7.75 -1.06
C LEU A 391 -23.96 6.32 -1.61
N PRO A 392 -25.05 5.58 -1.92
CA PRO A 392 -24.94 4.27 -2.56
C PRO A 392 -24.30 4.31 -3.95
N LEU A 393 -24.62 5.33 -4.77
CA LEU A 393 -24.02 5.48 -6.10
C LEU A 393 -22.55 5.94 -6.04
N ALA A 394 -22.18 6.71 -5.02
CA ALA A 394 -20.81 7.13 -4.77
C ALA A 394 -19.96 6.06 -4.05
N ALA A 395 -20.58 5.03 -3.45
CA ALA A 395 -19.88 4.04 -2.62
C ALA A 395 -18.67 3.37 -3.31
N PRO A 396 -18.70 2.98 -4.60
CA PRO A 396 -17.52 2.43 -5.28
C PRO A 396 -16.34 3.39 -5.26
N PHE A 397 -16.57 4.69 -5.39
CA PHE A 397 -15.52 5.71 -5.31
C PHE A 397 -14.99 5.84 -3.88
N LEU A 398 -15.86 5.82 -2.86
CA LEU A 398 -15.44 5.86 -1.45
C LEU A 398 -14.53 4.67 -1.10
N VAL A 399 -14.84 3.48 -1.59
CA VAL A 399 -13.97 2.30 -1.40
C VAL A 399 -12.64 2.46 -2.14
N GLN A 400 -12.63 3.10 -3.31
CA GLN A 400 -11.37 3.43 -3.99
C GLN A 400 -10.54 4.45 -3.22
N GLY A 401 -11.18 5.42 -2.56
CA GLY A 401 -10.52 6.36 -1.65
C GLY A 401 -9.89 5.63 -0.47
N LEU A 402 -10.65 4.73 0.16
CA LEU A 402 -10.18 3.87 1.24
C LEU A 402 -8.97 3.04 0.81
N ARG A 403 -9.04 2.39 -0.36
CA ARG A 403 -7.93 1.61 -0.94
C ARG A 403 -6.69 2.47 -1.16
N GLY A 404 -6.84 3.62 -1.80
CA GLY A 404 -5.73 4.55 -2.04
C GLY A 404 -5.08 5.04 -0.75
N ALA A 405 -5.87 5.42 0.25
CA ALA A 405 -5.38 5.84 1.56
C ALA A 405 -4.65 4.69 2.27
N LEU A 406 -5.25 3.49 2.33
CA LEU A 406 -4.67 2.35 3.03
C LEU A 406 -3.31 1.93 2.42
N LEU A 407 -3.23 1.82 1.08
CA LEU A 407 -1.97 1.47 0.40
C LEU A 407 -0.88 2.53 0.63
N MET A 408 -1.27 3.80 0.58
CA MET A 408 -0.34 4.89 0.84
C MET A 408 0.13 4.89 2.29
N LEU A 409 -0.75 4.66 3.27
CA LEU A 409 -0.39 4.62 4.69
C LEU A 409 0.54 3.44 5.03
N ILE A 410 0.29 2.26 4.46
CA ILE A 410 1.17 1.09 4.62
C ILE A 410 2.58 1.41 4.09
N GLY A 411 2.67 1.96 2.88
CA GLY A 411 3.96 2.34 2.31
C GLY A 411 4.65 3.47 3.09
N LEU A 412 3.94 4.56 3.35
CA LEU A 412 4.52 5.77 3.94
C LEU A 412 4.91 5.61 5.40
N SER A 413 4.24 4.73 6.16
CA SER A 413 4.60 4.45 7.54
C SER A 413 5.96 3.77 7.68
N THR A 414 6.55 3.22 6.61
CA THR A 414 7.96 2.79 6.62
C THR A 414 8.94 3.93 6.87
N VAL A 415 8.58 5.17 6.50
CA VAL A 415 9.44 6.34 6.69
C VAL A 415 9.33 6.88 8.13
N ALA A 416 8.35 6.43 8.91
CA ALA A 416 8.11 6.89 10.28
C ALA A 416 9.27 6.59 11.25
N VAL A 417 10.13 5.62 10.90
CA VAL A 417 11.38 5.34 11.63
C VAL A 417 12.28 6.58 11.72
N LEU A 418 12.25 7.49 10.73
CA LEU A 418 13.10 8.69 10.71
C LEU A 418 12.78 9.68 11.85
N VAL A 419 11.57 9.62 12.40
CA VAL A 419 11.17 10.38 13.60
C VAL A 419 11.14 9.51 14.85
N ASN A 420 11.79 8.35 14.82
CA ASN A 420 11.81 7.38 15.91
C ASN A 420 10.43 6.80 16.25
N ALA A 421 9.50 6.75 15.29
CA ALA A 421 8.20 6.08 15.50
C ALA A 421 8.27 4.56 15.32
N GLY A 422 9.38 4.02 14.82
CA GLY A 422 9.53 2.58 14.53
C GLY A 422 8.69 2.10 13.35
N GLY A 423 8.13 0.90 13.47
CA GLY A 423 7.46 0.16 12.40
C GLY A 423 8.44 -0.67 11.58
N LEU A 424 7.94 -1.38 10.57
CA LEU A 424 8.77 -2.22 9.67
C LEU A 424 9.88 -1.43 8.97
N GLY A 425 9.73 -0.12 8.84
CA GLY A 425 10.77 0.83 8.43
C GLY A 425 12.08 0.71 9.20
N PHE A 426 12.03 0.27 10.46
CA PHE A 426 13.19 -0.02 11.30
C PHE A 426 14.19 -0.94 10.60
N PHE A 427 13.71 -2.03 9.99
CA PHE A 427 14.56 -3.00 9.31
C PHE A 427 15.08 -2.49 7.96
N LEU A 428 14.29 -1.68 7.24
CA LEU A 428 14.76 -1.03 6.02
C LEU A 428 15.90 -0.05 6.31
N LEU A 429 15.73 0.82 7.31
CA LEU A 429 16.73 1.81 7.67
C LEU A 429 18.01 1.13 8.17
N ARG A 430 17.90 0.24 9.17
CA ARG A 430 19.07 -0.47 9.71
C ARG A 430 19.76 -1.35 8.68
N GLY A 431 19.00 -2.06 7.85
CA GLY A 431 19.57 -2.89 6.78
C GLY A 431 20.34 -2.06 5.76
N THR A 432 19.84 -0.87 5.42
CA THR A 432 20.54 0.06 4.51
C THR A 432 21.79 0.65 5.16
N GLU A 433 21.69 1.13 6.41
CA GLU A 433 22.82 1.68 7.18
C GLU A 433 23.94 0.65 7.38
N GLN A 434 23.58 -0.61 7.61
CA GLN A 434 24.53 -1.70 7.83
C GLN A 434 24.94 -2.41 6.54
N SER A 435 24.41 -2.01 5.37
CA SER A 435 24.59 -2.71 4.10
C SER A 435 24.23 -4.21 4.15
N VAL A 436 23.28 -4.58 5.02
CA VAL A 436 22.75 -5.94 5.17
C VAL A 436 21.43 -6.06 4.40
N SER A 437 21.49 -6.56 3.18
CA SER A 437 20.34 -6.72 2.28
C SER A 437 19.23 -7.58 2.89
N ASP A 438 19.61 -8.62 3.65
CA ASP A 438 18.65 -9.55 4.25
C ASP A 438 17.75 -8.87 5.29
N LEU A 439 18.27 -7.88 6.03
CA LEU A 439 17.47 -7.05 6.93
C LEU A 439 16.53 -6.11 6.16
N VAL A 440 16.98 -5.55 5.03
CA VAL A 440 16.12 -4.75 4.15
C VAL A 440 14.96 -5.59 3.62
N LEU A 441 15.21 -6.85 3.25
CA LEU A 441 14.19 -7.80 2.83
C LEU A 441 13.23 -8.16 3.96
N LEU A 442 13.77 -8.35 5.17
CA LEU A 442 12.97 -8.62 6.36
C LEU A 442 11.94 -7.51 6.64
N GLY A 443 12.29 -6.26 6.39
CA GLY A 443 11.37 -5.13 6.49
C GLY A 443 10.43 -4.97 5.28
N SER A 444 10.95 -5.12 4.07
CA SER A 444 10.20 -4.81 2.84
C SER A 444 9.19 -5.90 2.45
N LEU A 445 9.52 -7.19 2.61
CA LEU A 445 8.60 -8.27 2.24
C LEU A 445 7.27 -8.20 2.99
N PRO A 446 7.23 -8.05 4.33
CA PRO A 446 5.96 -7.92 5.05
C PRO A 446 5.18 -6.67 4.65
N VAL A 447 5.83 -5.53 4.38
CA VAL A 447 5.16 -4.31 3.89
C VAL A 447 4.46 -4.56 2.55
N VAL A 448 5.15 -5.22 1.62
CA VAL A 448 4.60 -5.61 0.32
C VAL A 448 3.42 -6.58 0.49
N THR A 449 3.58 -7.58 1.37
CA THR A 449 2.50 -8.54 1.69
C THR A 449 1.28 -7.84 2.28
N LEU A 450 1.47 -6.91 3.24
CA LEU A 450 0.39 -6.12 3.83
C LEU A 450 -0.32 -5.27 2.77
N ALA A 451 0.42 -4.65 1.85
CA ALA A 451 -0.16 -3.87 0.76
C ALA A 451 -1.01 -4.74 -0.18
N PHE A 452 -0.53 -5.92 -0.58
CA PHE A 452 -1.31 -6.85 -1.40
C PHE A 452 -2.55 -7.38 -0.67
N ALA A 453 -2.43 -7.70 0.62
CA ALA A 453 -3.55 -8.15 1.44
C ALA A 453 -4.62 -7.04 1.55
N ALA A 454 -4.20 -5.80 1.83
CA ALA A 454 -5.07 -4.63 1.87
C ALA A 454 -5.77 -4.37 0.54
N ASP A 455 -5.06 -4.47 -0.59
CA ASP A 455 -5.63 -4.32 -1.93
C ASP A 455 -6.65 -5.44 -2.25
N ALA A 456 -6.37 -6.68 -1.84
CA ALA A 456 -7.31 -7.78 -1.99
C ALA A 456 -8.59 -7.56 -1.16
N ILE A 457 -8.45 -7.23 0.14
CA ILE A 457 -9.57 -6.98 1.06
C ILE A 457 -10.47 -5.84 0.55
N THR A 458 -9.87 -4.73 0.13
CA THR A 458 -10.63 -3.56 -0.35
C THR A 458 -11.31 -3.82 -1.69
N ARG A 459 -10.70 -4.61 -2.59
CA ARG A 459 -11.36 -5.06 -3.83
C ARG A 459 -12.55 -5.97 -3.55
N SER A 460 -12.42 -6.92 -2.62
CA SER A 460 -13.54 -7.77 -2.20
C SER A 460 -14.69 -6.95 -1.61
N LEU A 461 -14.38 -5.93 -0.80
CA LEU A 461 -15.36 -5.00 -0.26
C LEU A 461 -16.06 -4.20 -1.39
N ALA A 462 -15.31 -3.70 -2.37
CA ALA A 462 -15.86 -3.00 -3.52
C ALA A 462 -16.81 -3.88 -4.35
N TRP A 463 -16.42 -5.14 -4.56
CA TRP A 463 -17.25 -6.12 -5.27
C TRP A 463 -18.56 -6.43 -4.52
N ALA A 464 -18.52 -6.52 -3.18
CA ALA A 464 -19.71 -6.74 -2.37
C ALA A 464 -20.68 -5.53 -2.41
N LEU A 465 -20.14 -4.30 -2.44
CA LEU A 465 -20.92 -3.06 -2.41
C LEU A 465 -21.45 -2.61 -3.78
N THR A 466 -20.94 -3.17 -4.88
CA THR A 466 -21.42 -2.83 -6.23
C THR A 466 -22.77 -3.52 -6.53
N PRO A 467 -23.85 -2.75 -6.83
CA PRO A 467 -25.16 -3.30 -7.18
C PRO A 467 -25.07 -4.22 -8.40
N ARG A 468 -25.92 -5.26 -8.45
CA ARG A 468 -25.90 -6.32 -9.48
C ARG A 468 -25.98 -5.77 -10.93
N GLY A 469 -26.55 -4.58 -11.15
CA GLY A 469 -26.63 -3.93 -12.47
C GLY A 469 -25.36 -3.23 -12.96
N GLY A 470 -24.34 -3.04 -12.10
CA GLY A 470 -23.06 -2.40 -12.44
C GLY A 470 -21.86 -3.36 -12.45
N ARG A 471 -22.09 -4.66 -12.23
CA ARG A 471 -21.06 -5.71 -12.24
C ARG A 471 -20.80 -6.14 -13.66
N ALA A 472 -19.92 -5.44 -14.36
CA ALA A 472 -19.51 -5.87 -15.68
C ALA A 472 -18.04 -5.55 -15.90
#